data_AF-A0A9W8JQJ2-F1
#
_entry.id   AF-A0A9W8JQJ2-F1
#
_cell.length_a   1.000
_cell.length_b   1.000
_cell.length_c   1.000
_cell.angle_alpha   90.00
_cell.angle_beta   90.00
_cell.angle_gamma   90.00
#
_symmetry.space_group_name_H-M   'P 1'
#
loop_
_entity.id
_entity.type
_entity.pdbx_description
1 polymer ?
#
loop_
_entity_poly.entity_id
_entity_poly.type
_entity_poly.pdbx_seq_one_letter_code
_entity_poly.pdbx_strand_id
1 'polypeptide(L)'
;MRFPLAASLLLALLPAVFAAFGVTRSGSNYVVDSGGGLVTTINGNNGDITSLNYNGKELQDRSKFTHLSSGLGSATVSSNIVNGAIAVITIRTSTITQYYIVRSGINTIYIGTYASAEPSVGELRFLARLSKSALPNGYVPAEIQGSSSTVEGSDVFVKDGQTRSKFYSSVPFIRDQVHGVTGSGVGAFIIIPGVSYETSSGGPFFRDINNQGGDQQELYWYMNSGHYQPDAWRTGFFGP
;
A
#
# COMPACT_ATOMS: atom_id res chain seq x y z
N MET A 1 45.25 -53.83 -16.07
CA MET A 1 45.65 -52.63 -15.29
C MET A 1 44.83 -51.47 -15.84
N ARG A 2 43.75 -51.02 -15.17
CA ARG A 2 43.67 -49.87 -14.20
C ARG A 2 44.23 -48.57 -14.85
N PHE A 3 43.53 -47.45 -15.06
CA PHE A 3 42.48 -46.71 -14.33
C PHE A 3 41.66 -45.79 -15.29
N PRO A 4 40.48 -45.26 -14.90
CA PRO A 4 39.62 -44.41 -15.72
C PRO A 4 40.06 -42.92 -15.67
N LEU A 5 39.83 -42.17 -16.76
CA LEU A 5 39.97 -40.71 -16.75
C LEU A 5 38.72 -40.08 -16.13
N ALA A 6 38.90 -39.41 -14.99
CA ALA A 6 37.87 -38.66 -14.29
C ALA A 6 37.79 -37.20 -14.77
N ALA A 7 36.55 -36.78 -15.04
CA ALA A 7 35.90 -35.48 -14.81
C ALA A 7 36.69 -34.16 -14.82
N SER A 8 36.07 -33.16 -15.48
CA SER A 8 35.89 -31.83 -14.88
C SER A 8 34.60 -31.20 -15.41
N LEU A 9 33.52 -31.35 -14.65
CA LEU A 9 32.32 -30.53 -14.76
C LEU A 9 32.58 -29.28 -13.91
N LEU A 10 32.95 -28.17 -14.54
CA LEU A 10 33.11 -26.89 -13.86
C LEU A 10 31.72 -26.32 -13.57
N LEU A 11 31.17 -26.64 -12.40
CA LEU A 11 29.94 -26.06 -11.90
C LEU A 11 30.21 -24.58 -11.58
N ALA A 12 29.72 -23.68 -12.42
CA ALA A 12 29.83 -22.24 -12.19
C ALA A 12 29.08 -21.87 -10.90
N LEU A 13 29.82 -21.66 -9.81
CA LEU A 13 29.36 -20.97 -8.62
C LEU A 13 29.16 -19.50 -8.98
N LEU A 14 28.02 -19.18 -9.60
CA LEU A 14 27.57 -17.79 -9.68
C LEU A 14 27.35 -17.32 -8.24
N PRO A 15 27.94 -16.19 -7.82
CA PRO A 15 27.60 -15.61 -6.53
C PRO A 15 26.10 -15.34 -6.55
N ALA A 16 25.37 -15.95 -5.63
CA ALA A 16 24.03 -15.50 -5.30
C ALA A 16 24.18 -14.06 -4.81
N VAL A 17 23.92 -13.09 -5.68
CA VAL A 17 23.74 -11.71 -5.26
C VAL A 17 22.45 -11.72 -4.45
N PHE A 18 22.59 -11.88 -3.13
CA PHE A 18 21.50 -11.53 -2.22
C PHE A 18 21.20 -10.06 -2.48
N ALA A 19 19.98 -9.75 -2.93
CA ALA A 19 19.50 -8.38 -2.99
C ALA A 19 19.71 -7.76 -1.60
N ALA A 20 20.54 -6.72 -1.54
CA ALA A 20 21.00 -6.19 -0.27
C ALA A 20 19.86 -5.35 0.34
N PHE A 21 19.33 -5.81 1.47
CA PHE A 21 18.44 -5.00 2.29
C PHE A 21 19.10 -3.65 2.61
N GLY A 22 18.36 -2.55 2.46
CA GLY A 22 18.85 -1.25 2.85
C GLY A 22 18.02 -0.08 2.32
N VAL A 23 18.48 1.12 2.67
CA VAL A 23 17.91 2.39 2.18
C VAL A 23 19.00 3.15 1.45
N THR A 24 18.76 3.49 0.19
CA THR A 24 19.65 4.30 -0.63
C THR A 24 18.96 5.59 -1.05
N ARG A 25 19.73 6.68 -1.20
CA ARG A 25 19.22 7.94 -1.75
C ARG A 25 19.39 7.95 -3.27
N SER A 26 18.34 8.33 -3.98
CA SER A 26 18.38 8.57 -5.44
C SER A 26 17.80 9.95 -5.72
N GLY A 27 18.67 10.95 -5.85
CA GLY A 27 18.25 12.36 -5.80
C GLY A 27 17.57 12.68 -4.47
N SER A 28 16.35 13.23 -4.51
CA SER A 28 15.55 13.48 -3.31
C SER A 28 14.82 12.24 -2.78
N ASN A 29 14.81 11.12 -3.51
CA ASN A 29 14.03 9.93 -3.14
C ASN A 29 14.78 9.01 -2.19
N TYR A 30 14.02 8.24 -1.40
CA TYR A 30 14.49 7.10 -0.63
C TYR A 30 14.08 5.81 -1.36
N VAL A 31 15.06 4.98 -1.71
CA VAL A 31 14.86 3.66 -2.30
C VAL A 31 15.11 2.63 -1.22
N VAL A 32 14.06 1.93 -0.81
CA VAL A 32 14.09 0.91 0.25
C VAL A 32 14.02 -0.45 -0.41
N ASP A 33 15.13 -1.18 -0.40
CA ASP A 33 15.19 -2.58 -0.83
C ASP A 33 14.94 -3.46 0.39
N SER A 34 13.88 -4.26 0.35
CA SER A 34 13.57 -5.20 1.42
C SER A 34 14.51 -6.41 1.45
N GLY A 35 15.21 -6.74 0.36
CA GLY A 35 15.86 -8.03 0.17
C GLY A 35 14.87 -9.21 0.03
N GLY A 36 13.56 -8.96 0.15
CA GLY A 36 12.47 -9.93 -0.04
C GLY A 36 11.82 -9.85 -1.43
N GLY A 37 12.47 -9.18 -2.38
CA GLY A 37 11.96 -8.98 -3.74
C GLY A 37 11.12 -7.73 -3.94
N LEU A 38 10.82 -6.95 -2.88
CA LEU A 38 10.13 -5.66 -2.99
C LEU A 38 11.12 -4.51 -2.82
N VAL A 39 11.18 -3.62 -3.83
CA VAL A 39 11.89 -2.34 -3.79
C VAL A 39 10.85 -1.21 -3.84
N THR A 40 10.87 -0.36 -2.82
CA THR A 40 9.92 0.75 -2.67
C THR A 40 10.64 2.07 -2.84
N THR A 41 10.15 2.95 -3.73
CA THR A 41 10.68 4.31 -3.87
C THR A 41 9.74 5.32 -3.25
N ILE A 42 10.22 6.08 -2.28
CA ILE A 42 9.47 7.12 -1.55
C ILE A 42 10.05 8.48 -1.90
N ASN A 43 9.17 9.41 -2.28
CA ASN A 43 9.54 10.78 -2.56
C ASN A 43 9.94 11.51 -1.26
N GLY A 44 11.16 12.02 -1.19
CA GLY A 44 11.67 12.64 0.03
C GLY A 44 11.16 14.05 0.34
N ASN A 45 10.33 14.64 -0.53
CA ASN A 45 9.73 15.96 -0.32
C ASN A 45 8.29 15.88 0.21
N ASN A 46 7.58 14.77 -0.02
CA ASN A 46 6.16 14.64 0.32
C ASN A 46 5.75 13.28 0.91
N GLY A 47 6.62 12.26 0.81
CA GLY A 47 6.35 10.93 1.35
C GLY A 47 5.53 10.01 0.46
N ASP A 48 5.20 10.41 -0.77
CA ASP A 48 4.46 9.55 -1.70
C ASP A 48 5.31 8.34 -2.12
N ILE A 49 4.69 7.17 -2.20
CA ILE A 49 5.30 5.98 -2.81
C ILE A 49 5.12 6.09 -4.32
N THR A 50 6.25 6.23 -5.02
CA THR A 50 6.31 6.48 -6.47
C THR A 50 6.72 5.25 -7.28
N SER A 51 7.17 4.19 -6.62
CA SER A 51 7.44 2.87 -7.22
C SER A 51 7.26 1.78 -6.16
N LEU A 52 6.68 0.66 -6.59
CA LEU A 52 6.53 -0.59 -5.84
C LEU A 52 6.97 -1.71 -6.79
N ASN A 53 8.28 -1.92 -6.91
CA ASN A 53 8.82 -2.93 -7.80
C ASN A 53 8.92 -4.27 -7.05
N TYR A 54 8.08 -5.23 -7.44
CA TYR A 54 8.11 -6.59 -6.90
C TYR A 54 8.70 -7.57 -7.93
N ASN A 55 9.90 -8.09 -7.66
CA ASN A 55 10.62 -9.02 -8.52
C ASN A 55 10.70 -8.58 -9.99
N GLY A 56 10.99 -7.29 -10.23
CA GLY A 56 11.07 -6.70 -11.56
C GLY A 56 9.73 -6.19 -12.12
N LYS A 57 8.61 -6.47 -11.45
CA LYS A 57 7.28 -6.02 -11.88
C LYS A 57 6.88 -4.75 -11.12
N GLU A 58 6.72 -3.65 -11.85
CA GLU A 58 6.20 -2.40 -11.26
C GLU A 58 4.71 -2.54 -10.94
N LEU A 59 4.36 -2.35 -9.67
CA LEU A 59 2.99 -2.42 -9.16
C LEU A 59 2.40 -1.04 -8.89
N GLN A 60 3.20 0.00 -8.74
CA GLN A 60 2.73 1.37 -8.50
C GLN A 60 2.20 1.97 -9.81
N ASP A 61 1.04 2.60 -9.76
CA ASP A 61 0.57 3.41 -10.89
C ASP A 61 1.52 4.59 -11.16
N ARG A 62 1.68 4.94 -12.44
CA ARG A 62 2.62 5.98 -12.89
C ARG A 62 1.98 7.36 -13.04
N SER A 63 0.66 7.47 -13.02
CA SER A 63 -0.07 8.73 -13.17
C SER A 63 -0.42 9.38 -11.82
N LYS A 64 -0.75 8.59 -10.79
CA LYS A 64 -0.91 9.07 -9.42
C LYS A 64 -0.32 8.07 -8.44
N PHE A 65 0.25 8.60 -7.36
CA PHE A 65 1.07 7.85 -6.43
C PHE A 65 0.33 7.39 -5.18
N THR A 66 0.87 6.37 -4.52
CA THR A 66 0.37 5.86 -3.25
C THR A 66 0.71 6.82 -2.12
N HIS A 67 -0.28 7.17 -1.29
CA HIS A 67 -0.12 8.17 -0.24
C HIS A 67 -1.17 8.06 0.87
N LEU A 68 -0.95 8.86 1.92
CA LEU A 68 -1.93 9.15 2.94
C LEU A 68 -2.92 10.24 2.46
N SER A 69 -4.21 10.06 2.74
CA SER A 69 -5.34 10.90 2.37
C SER A 69 -5.40 11.23 0.88
N SER A 70 -4.94 12.42 0.49
CA SER A 70 -4.86 12.89 -0.90
C SER A 70 -3.44 13.32 -1.28
N GLY A 71 -2.45 12.86 -0.51
CA GLY A 71 -1.09 13.37 -0.50
C GLY A 71 -0.89 14.39 0.60
N LEU A 72 0.26 14.31 1.29
CA LEU A 72 0.60 15.25 2.36
C LEU A 72 1.07 16.62 1.83
N GLY A 73 1.25 16.75 0.51
CA GLY A 73 1.75 17.94 -0.15
C GLY A 73 3.25 18.13 0.06
N SER A 74 3.64 18.55 1.26
CA SER A 74 5.03 18.73 1.68
C SER A 74 5.25 18.13 3.05
N ALA A 75 6.35 17.40 3.23
CA ALA A 75 6.69 16.75 4.48
C ALA A 75 8.20 16.63 4.66
N THR A 76 8.64 16.59 5.92
CA THR A 76 10.01 16.22 6.26
C THR A 76 10.13 14.70 6.25
N VAL A 77 10.88 14.16 5.30
CA VAL A 77 11.11 12.72 5.18
C VAL A 77 12.51 12.35 5.65
N SER A 78 12.60 11.39 6.56
CA SER A 78 13.86 10.82 7.07
C SER A 78 13.84 9.30 7.08
N SER A 79 15.02 8.68 7.14
CA SER A 79 15.18 7.23 7.22
C SER A 79 16.11 6.83 8.35
N ASN A 80 15.80 5.73 9.04
CA ASN A 80 16.68 5.10 10.01
C ASN A 80 16.73 3.58 9.79
N ILE A 81 17.92 2.98 9.96
CA ILE A 81 18.07 1.53 10.02
C ILE A 81 18.22 1.12 11.48
N VAL A 82 17.29 0.32 11.99
CA VAL A 82 17.29 -0.24 13.34
C VAL A 82 17.89 -1.64 13.30
N ASN A 83 18.90 -1.87 14.13
CA ASN A 83 19.57 -3.17 14.31
C ASN A 83 20.04 -3.85 13.00
N GLY A 84 20.30 -3.07 11.95
CA GLY A 84 20.76 -3.57 10.65
C GLY A 84 19.70 -4.34 9.83
N ALA A 85 18.46 -4.45 10.30
CA ALA A 85 17.45 -5.33 9.70
C ALA A 85 16.06 -4.71 9.52
N ILE A 86 15.83 -3.51 10.04
CA ILE A 86 14.55 -2.81 9.93
C ILE A 86 14.81 -1.40 9.42
N ALA A 87 14.21 -1.04 8.29
CA ALA A 87 14.23 0.30 7.75
C ALA A 87 12.94 1.02 8.18
N VAL A 88 13.09 2.19 8.79
CA VAL A 88 11.98 3.05 9.19
C VAL A 88 12.08 4.34 8.39
N ILE A 89 11.12 4.57 7.50
CA ILE A 89 10.93 5.86 6.82
C ILE A 89 9.87 6.64 7.59
N THR A 90 10.23 7.84 8.02
CA THR A 90 9.35 8.73 8.78
C THR A 90 9.02 9.95 7.94
N ILE A 91 7.74 10.25 7.77
CA ILE A 91 7.23 11.36 6.98
C ILE A 91 6.43 12.27 7.92
N ARG A 92 6.93 13.47 8.20
CA ARG A 92 6.35 14.38 9.20
C ARG A 92 5.79 15.65 8.57
N THR A 93 4.57 15.99 8.95
CA THR A 93 3.97 17.33 8.84
C THR A 93 3.78 17.91 10.24
N SER A 94 3.04 19.02 10.38
CA SER A 94 2.69 19.59 11.68
C SER A 94 1.71 18.72 12.50
N THR A 95 0.82 17.99 11.83
CA THR A 95 -0.24 17.20 12.48
C THR A 95 -0.16 15.71 12.23
N ILE A 96 0.60 15.29 11.21
CA ILE A 96 0.72 13.88 10.82
C ILE A 96 2.18 13.44 10.93
N THR A 97 2.39 12.24 11.47
CA THR A 97 3.60 11.47 11.25
C THR A 97 3.23 10.12 10.66
N GLN A 98 3.55 9.92 9.39
CA GLN A 98 3.40 8.66 8.68
C GLN A 98 4.70 7.84 8.78
N TYR A 99 4.57 6.54 8.96
CA TYR A 99 5.67 5.59 8.99
C TYR A 99 5.50 4.55 7.88
N TYR A 100 6.58 4.27 7.17
CA TYR A 100 6.74 3.06 6.38
C TYR A 100 7.89 2.27 6.97
N ILE A 101 7.63 1.04 7.40
CA ILE A 101 8.61 0.17 8.04
C ILE A 101 8.79 -1.07 7.17
N VAL A 102 10.04 -1.41 6.87
CA VAL A 102 10.40 -2.56 6.04
C VAL A 102 11.37 -3.43 6.82
N ARG A 103 11.10 -4.74 6.88
CA ARG A 103 11.98 -5.73 7.50
C ARG A 103 12.76 -6.49 6.43
N SER A 104 14.06 -6.67 6.68
CA SER A 104 14.95 -7.45 5.82
C SER A 104 14.40 -8.84 5.52
N GLY A 105 14.38 -9.21 4.25
CA GLY A 105 13.91 -10.49 3.72
C GLY A 105 12.39 -10.61 3.57
N ILE A 106 11.60 -9.57 3.86
CA ILE A 106 10.13 -9.62 3.81
C ILE A 106 9.60 -8.58 2.81
N ASN A 107 8.74 -9.00 1.90
CA ASN A 107 8.08 -8.17 0.89
C ASN A 107 6.88 -7.36 1.43
N THR A 108 6.95 -6.90 2.68
CA THR A 108 5.86 -6.20 3.36
C THR A 108 6.31 -4.81 3.80
N ILE A 109 5.48 -3.81 3.51
CA ILE A 109 5.58 -2.47 4.07
C ILE A 109 4.59 -2.41 5.22
N TYR A 110 5.10 -2.32 6.45
CA TYR A 110 4.27 -2.04 7.62
C TYR A 110 4.00 -0.55 7.68
N ILE A 111 2.76 -0.19 7.97
CA ILE A 111 2.25 1.19 7.91
C ILE A 111 1.83 1.57 9.32
N GLY A 112 2.13 2.80 9.72
CA GLY A 112 1.58 3.37 10.94
C GLY A 112 1.42 4.86 10.77
N THR A 113 0.36 5.43 11.34
CA THR A 113 0.05 6.86 11.18
C THR A 113 -0.25 7.45 12.53
N TYR A 114 0.57 8.39 12.99
CA TYR A 114 0.21 9.23 14.12
C TYR A 114 -0.45 10.52 13.63
N ALA A 115 -1.63 10.84 14.15
CA ALA A 115 -2.32 12.10 13.91
C ALA A 115 -2.57 12.84 15.23
N SER A 116 -2.07 14.07 15.37
CA SER A 116 -2.40 14.94 16.51
C SER A 116 -3.69 15.72 16.31
N ALA A 117 -4.18 15.80 15.08
CA ALA A 117 -5.45 16.39 14.69
C ALA A 117 -5.94 15.71 13.40
N GLU A 118 -7.26 15.72 13.19
CA GLU A 118 -7.84 15.21 11.95
C GLU A 118 -7.36 16.04 10.74
N PRO A 119 -7.04 15.43 9.59
CA PRO A 119 -6.88 16.14 8.33
C PRO A 119 -8.08 17.03 7.98
N SER A 120 -7.81 18.21 7.40
CA SER A 120 -8.86 19.18 7.04
C SER A 120 -9.90 18.66 6.02
N VAL A 121 -9.55 17.61 5.27
CA VAL A 121 -10.46 16.92 4.36
C VAL A 121 -11.56 16.13 5.09
N GLY A 122 -11.42 15.90 6.39
CA GLY A 122 -12.40 15.17 7.21
C GLY A 122 -12.38 13.66 7.01
N GLU A 123 -11.25 13.12 6.53
CA GLU A 123 -11.00 11.69 6.43
C GLU A 123 -9.50 11.37 6.51
N LEU A 124 -9.19 10.23 7.10
CA LEU A 124 -7.86 9.65 7.15
C LEU A 124 -7.86 8.28 6.47
N ARG A 125 -7.13 8.17 5.35
CA ARG A 125 -6.99 6.91 4.59
C ARG A 125 -5.58 6.67 4.13
N PHE A 126 -5.13 5.44 4.13
CA PHE A 126 -4.03 5.02 3.27
C PHE A 126 -4.60 4.57 1.93
N LEU A 127 -4.05 5.09 0.83
CA LEU A 127 -4.53 4.79 -0.52
C LEU A 127 -3.37 4.30 -1.38
N ALA A 128 -3.34 2.99 -1.60
CA ALA A 128 -2.46 2.35 -2.56
C ALA A 128 -3.05 2.47 -3.98
N ARG A 129 -2.38 3.22 -4.84
CA ARG A 129 -2.77 3.43 -6.24
C ARG A 129 -1.91 2.56 -7.13
N LEU A 130 -2.44 1.41 -7.52
CA LEU A 130 -1.65 0.38 -8.19
C LEU A 130 -1.93 0.35 -9.69
N SER A 131 -0.95 -0.16 -10.45
CA SER A 131 -1.02 -0.35 -11.88
C SER A 131 -2.13 -1.35 -12.23
N LYS A 132 -3.14 -0.87 -12.97
CA LYS A 132 -4.28 -1.67 -13.42
C LYS A 132 -3.85 -2.83 -14.33
N SER A 133 -2.80 -2.66 -15.13
CA SER A 133 -2.27 -3.72 -15.99
C SER A 133 -1.49 -4.78 -15.22
N ALA A 134 -0.81 -4.40 -14.13
CA ALA A 134 -0.07 -5.33 -13.29
C ALA A 134 -1.00 -6.17 -12.40
N LEU A 135 -2.08 -5.55 -11.90
CA LEU A 135 -3.05 -6.08 -10.94
C LEU A 135 -4.50 -5.86 -11.43
N PRO A 136 -4.92 -6.51 -12.54
CA PRO A 136 -6.24 -6.27 -13.13
C PRO A 136 -7.42 -6.85 -12.34
N ASN A 137 -7.17 -7.82 -11.46
CA ASN A 137 -8.21 -8.58 -10.79
C ASN A 137 -8.56 -7.92 -9.43
N GLY A 138 -9.41 -6.90 -9.48
CA GLY A 138 -9.97 -6.24 -8.31
C GLY A 138 -11.35 -6.75 -7.89
N TYR A 139 -11.97 -6.07 -6.92
CA TYR A 139 -13.32 -6.40 -6.45
C TYR A 139 -14.39 -5.98 -7.45
N VAL A 140 -15.06 -6.95 -8.08
CA VAL A 140 -15.96 -6.74 -9.22
C VAL A 140 -17.09 -5.72 -8.95
N PRO A 141 -17.78 -5.71 -7.79
CA PRO A 141 -18.78 -4.68 -7.51
C PRO A 141 -18.24 -3.24 -7.43
N ALA A 142 -16.94 -3.06 -7.23
CA ALA A 142 -16.26 -1.76 -7.17
C ALA A 142 -15.48 -1.42 -8.46
N GLU A 143 -15.68 -2.22 -9.52
CA GLU A 143 -15.05 -2.03 -10.82
C GLU A 143 -15.90 -1.09 -11.68
N ILE A 144 -15.38 0.11 -11.94
CA ILE A 144 -16.04 1.23 -12.62
C ILE A 144 -15.37 1.62 -13.95
N GLN A 145 -14.22 1.05 -14.31
CA GLN A 145 -13.53 1.41 -15.55
C GLN A 145 -14.40 1.10 -16.76
N GLY A 146 -14.64 2.08 -17.63
CA GLY A 146 -15.55 1.89 -18.77
C GLY A 146 -17.03 1.89 -18.39
N SER A 147 -17.40 2.46 -17.24
CA SER A 147 -18.80 2.75 -16.91
C SER A 147 -19.46 3.60 -18.00
N SER A 148 -20.72 3.32 -18.32
CA SER A 148 -21.50 4.05 -19.32
C SER A 148 -22.11 5.34 -18.79
N SER A 149 -22.34 5.44 -17.48
CA SER A 149 -22.93 6.61 -16.84
C SER A 149 -22.70 6.63 -15.33
N THR A 150 -22.85 7.81 -14.74
CA THR A 150 -22.99 8.02 -13.30
C THR A 150 -24.48 8.06 -12.95
N VAL A 151 -24.88 7.43 -11.85
CA VAL A 151 -26.27 7.38 -11.38
C VAL A 151 -26.48 8.23 -10.13
N GLU A 152 -25.51 8.25 -9.22
CA GLU A 152 -25.58 9.05 -7.99
C GLU A 152 -24.23 9.71 -7.71
N GLY A 153 -24.28 11.03 -7.46
CA GLY A 153 -23.11 11.84 -7.12
C GLY A 153 -21.97 11.68 -8.13
N SER A 154 -20.85 11.16 -7.64
CA SER A 154 -19.65 10.86 -8.44
C SER A 154 -19.00 9.53 -8.05
N ASP A 155 -19.77 8.65 -7.42
CA ASP A 155 -19.28 7.42 -6.79
C ASP A 155 -20.19 6.20 -7.01
N VAL A 156 -21.36 6.37 -7.66
CA VAL A 156 -22.20 5.26 -8.13
C VAL A 156 -22.35 5.33 -9.65
N PHE A 157 -21.96 4.25 -10.31
CA PHE A 157 -21.85 4.17 -11.77
C PHE A 157 -22.62 2.99 -12.34
N VAL A 158 -22.91 3.00 -13.64
CA VAL A 158 -23.41 1.83 -14.38
C VAL A 158 -22.31 1.28 -15.26
N LYS A 159 -22.03 -0.03 -15.15
CA LYS A 159 -21.12 -0.79 -16.02
C LYS A 159 -21.80 -2.09 -16.41
N ASP A 160 -21.86 -2.37 -17.71
CA ASP A 160 -22.49 -3.58 -18.27
C ASP A 160 -23.93 -3.80 -17.76
N GLY A 161 -24.70 -2.71 -17.62
CA GLY A 161 -26.08 -2.73 -17.11
C GLY A 161 -26.23 -2.94 -15.60
N GLN A 162 -25.13 -2.99 -14.82
CA GLN A 162 -25.14 -3.16 -13.37
C GLN A 162 -24.60 -1.92 -12.66
N THR A 163 -25.14 -1.59 -11.48
CA THR A 163 -24.57 -0.54 -10.64
C THR A 163 -23.26 -0.99 -10.02
N ARG A 164 -22.31 -0.05 -9.89
CA ARG A 164 -20.97 -0.25 -9.32
C ARG A 164 -20.61 0.93 -8.45
N SER A 165 -19.90 0.66 -7.36
CA SER A 165 -19.40 1.70 -6.48
C SER A 165 -18.25 1.18 -5.63
N LYS A 166 -17.28 2.05 -5.37
CA LYS A 166 -16.24 1.82 -4.36
C LYS A 166 -16.83 1.42 -3.00
N PHE A 167 -17.99 1.97 -2.62
CA PHE A 167 -18.68 1.63 -1.38
C PHE A 167 -19.17 0.17 -1.33
N TYR A 168 -19.36 -0.48 -2.48
CA TYR A 168 -19.78 -1.88 -2.53
C TYR A 168 -18.67 -2.85 -2.11
N SER A 169 -17.41 -2.39 -2.05
CA SER A 169 -16.27 -3.15 -1.52
C SER A 169 -16.23 -3.22 0.02
N SER A 170 -17.02 -2.39 0.70
CA SER A 170 -16.92 -2.25 2.15
C SER A 170 -17.30 -3.52 2.90
N VAL A 171 -16.62 -3.77 4.02
CA VAL A 171 -16.91 -4.88 4.95
C VAL A 171 -16.91 -4.30 6.38
N PRO A 172 -17.73 -4.80 7.31
CA PRO A 172 -17.63 -4.39 8.72
C PRO A 172 -16.22 -4.59 9.26
N PHE A 173 -15.66 -3.60 9.95
CA PHE A 173 -14.28 -3.59 10.45
C PHE A 173 -13.93 -4.84 11.28
N ILE A 174 -14.86 -5.38 12.05
CA ILE A 174 -14.65 -6.64 12.79
C ILE A 174 -14.39 -7.87 11.89
N ARG A 175 -14.69 -7.79 10.59
CA ARG A 175 -14.45 -8.85 9.59
C ARG A 175 -13.48 -8.44 8.48
N ASP A 176 -12.88 -7.26 8.58
CA ASP A 176 -12.07 -6.68 7.51
C ASP A 176 -10.58 -6.75 7.81
N GLN A 177 -10.06 -7.97 7.99
CA GLN A 177 -8.65 -8.15 8.35
C GLN A 177 -7.71 -8.16 7.15
N VAL A 178 -8.21 -8.57 5.98
CA VAL A 178 -7.41 -8.67 4.76
C VAL A 178 -8.30 -8.42 3.55
N HIS A 179 -7.88 -7.51 2.69
CA HIS A 179 -8.45 -7.33 1.36
C HIS A 179 -7.34 -6.97 0.37
N GLY A 180 -7.56 -7.24 -0.91
CA GLY A 180 -6.48 -7.16 -1.88
C GLY A 180 -6.93 -7.24 -3.32
N VAL A 181 -5.94 -7.13 -4.20
CA VAL A 181 -6.09 -7.23 -5.65
C VAL A 181 -4.99 -8.12 -6.22
N THR A 182 -5.24 -8.75 -7.35
CA THR A 182 -4.30 -9.73 -7.91
C THR A 182 -4.06 -9.53 -9.40
N GLY A 183 -3.02 -10.20 -9.90
CA GLY A 183 -2.69 -10.31 -11.31
C GLY A 183 -1.87 -11.56 -11.57
N SER A 184 -1.38 -11.73 -12.79
CA SER A 184 -0.54 -12.89 -13.13
C SER A 184 0.74 -12.90 -12.27
N GLY A 185 0.88 -13.93 -11.42
CA GLY A 185 2.03 -14.18 -10.55
C GLY A 185 2.23 -13.20 -9.38
N VAL A 186 1.25 -12.34 -9.07
CA VAL A 186 1.40 -11.31 -8.04
C VAL A 186 0.06 -10.95 -7.39
N GLY A 187 0.11 -10.50 -6.13
CA GLY A 187 -1.00 -9.85 -5.45
C GLY A 187 -0.50 -8.75 -4.53
N ALA A 188 -1.36 -7.78 -4.27
CA ALA A 188 -1.15 -6.74 -3.27
C ALA A 188 -2.33 -6.78 -2.30
N PHE A 189 -2.02 -6.75 -1.01
CA PHE A 189 -3.01 -6.91 0.06
C PHE A 189 -2.75 -5.85 1.12
N ILE A 190 -3.82 -5.25 1.62
CA ILE A 190 -3.81 -4.53 2.89
C ILE A 190 -4.21 -5.54 3.95
N ILE A 191 -3.39 -5.63 5.00
CA ILE A 191 -3.63 -6.47 6.16
C ILE A 191 -3.85 -5.53 7.33
N ILE A 192 -5.03 -5.60 7.95
CA ILE A 192 -5.44 -4.77 9.08
C ILE A 192 -5.69 -5.71 10.25
N PRO A 193 -4.68 -5.95 11.10
CA PRO A 193 -4.88 -6.73 12.32
C PRO A 193 -6.05 -6.19 13.14
N GLY A 194 -6.73 -7.06 13.88
CA GLY A 194 -7.93 -6.64 14.65
C GLY A 194 -7.67 -5.52 15.67
N VAL A 195 -6.42 -5.38 16.13
CA VAL A 195 -5.99 -4.28 17.03
C VAL A 195 -5.87 -2.93 16.32
N SER A 196 -5.69 -2.93 14.99
CA SER A 196 -5.34 -1.74 14.21
C SER A 196 -6.53 -0.79 13.99
N TYR A 197 -7.74 -1.27 14.27
CA TYR A 197 -8.97 -0.47 14.32
C TYR A 197 -9.21 0.22 15.69
N GLU A 198 -8.31 0.09 16.68
CA GLU A 198 -8.51 0.68 18.03
C GLU A 198 -8.71 2.20 18.00
N THR A 199 -8.06 2.88 17.05
CA THR A 199 -8.11 4.34 16.87
C THR A 199 -9.13 4.73 15.79
N SER A 200 -9.75 3.78 15.09
CA SER A 200 -10.83 4.07 14.16
C SER A 200 -12.11 4.50 14.90
N SER A 201 -13.07 5.09 14.18
CA SER A 201 -14.37 5.53 14.70
C SER A 201 -15.53 4.72 14.11
N GLY A 202 -16.64 4.61 14.84
CA GLY A 202 -17.87 3.91 14.40
C GLY A 202 -18.05 2.48 14.95
N GLY A 203 -17.03 1.94 15.63
CA GLY A 203 -17.10 0.62 16.27
C GLY A 203 -17.03 -0.57 15.30
N PRO A 204 -17.28 -1.80 15.77
CA PRO A 204 -16.98 -3.03 15.03
C PRO A 204 -17.81 -3.24 13.76
N PHE A 205 -18.98 -2.60 13.67
CA PHE A 205 -19.89 -2.73 12.53
C PHE A 205 -19.76 -1.61 11.50
N PHE A 206 -18.95 -0.59 11.79
CA PHE A 206 -18.58 0.41 10.80
C PHE A 206 -17.89 -0.26 9.61
N ARG A 207 -18.12 0.28 8.41
CA ARG A 207 -17.60 -0.27 7.16
C ARG A 207 -17.24 0.88 6.24
N ASP A 208 -16.17 0.72 5.48
CA ASP A 208 -15.70 1.77 4.58
C ASP A 208 -15.09 1.16 3.32
N ILE A 209 -14.67 2.00 2.39
CA ILE A 209 -14.15 1.62 1.08
C ILE A 209 -12.85 0.83 1.23
N ASN A 210 -12.76 -0.32 0.56
CA ASN A 210 -11.57 -1.17 0.51
C ASN A 210 -10.94 -1.23 -0.89
N ASN A 211 -11.77 -1.11 -1.94
CA ASN A 211 -11.35 -1.22 -3.33
C ASN A 211 -12.07 -0.25 -4.24
N GLN A 212 -11.37 0.16 -5.30
CA GLN A 212 -11.97 0.74 -6.50
C GLN A 212 -11.15 0.34 -7.73
N GLY A 213 -11.82 -0.16 -8.76
CA GLY A 213 -11.21 -0.44 -10.06
C GLY A 213 -11.58 0.65 -11.06
N GLY A 214 -10.65 1.55 -11.38
CA GLY A 214 -10.80 2.56 -12.42
C GLY A 214 -9.62 2.52 -13.38
N ASP A 215 -9.11 3.69 -13.77
CA ASP A 215 -7.83 3.80 -14.49
C ASP A 215 -6.66 3.23 -13.67
N GLN A 216 -6.81 3.27 -12.35
CA GLN A 216 -5.91 2.67 -11.37
C GLN A 216 -6.61 1.48 -10.71
N GLN A 217 -5.83 0.54 -10.16
CA GLN A 217 -6.33 -0.44 -9.21
C GLN A 217 -6.09 0.10 -7.80
N GLU A 218 -7.14 0.60 -7.15
CA GLU A 218 -7.04 1.24 -5.85
C GLU A 218 -7.33 0.26 -4.71
N LEU A 219 -6.49 0.31 -3.68
CA LEU A 219 -6.61 -0.39 -2.40
C LEU A 219 -6.59 0.64 -1.28
N TYR A 220 -7.50 0.51 -0.33
CA TYR A 220 -7.71 1.51 0.71
C TYR A 220 -7.65 0.88 2.09
N TRP A 221 -7.08 1.62 3.04
CA TRP A 221 -7.46 1.48 4.43
C TRP A 221 -7.97 2.82 4.93
N TYR A 222 -9.28 2.91 5.11
CA TYR A 222 -9.91 4.05 5.76
C TYR A 222 -9.80 3.89 7.28
N MET A 223 -8.88 4.64 7.87
CA MET A 223 -8.70 4.72 9.32
C MET A 223 -9.89 5.42 9.98
N ASN A 224 -10.42 6.45 9.33
CA ASN A 224 -11.69 7.08 9.65
C ASN A 224 -12.25 7.79 8.40
N SER A 225 -13.54 8.16 8.45
CA SER A 225 -14.18 8.99 7.43
C SER A 225 -15.44 9.66 7.98
N GLY A 226 -16.08 10.48 7.14
CA GLY A 226 -17.46 10.97 7.31
C GLY A 226 -18.53 10.05 6.72
N HIS A 227 -18.20 8.83 6.27
CA HIS A 227 -19.16 7.91 5.65
C HIS A 227 -20.05 7.26 6.71
N TYR A 228 -21.21 7.87 6.99
CA TYR A 228 -22.12 7.39 8.05
C TYR A 228 -21.44 7.29 9.42
N GLN A 229 -20.68 8.33 9.81
CA GLN A 229 -19.90 8.35 11.05
C GLN A 229 -20.76 8.68 12.28
N PRO A 230 -21.00 7.72 13.22
CA PRO A 230 -21.79 8.00 14.41
C PRO A 230 -20.96 8.58 15.57
N ASP A 231 -19.63 8.40 15.55
CA ASP A 231 -18.74 8.72 16.66
C ASP A 231 -17.82 9.91 16.35
N ALA A 232 -17.31 10.56 17.40
CA ALA A 232 -16.21 11.50 17.26
C ALA A 232 -14.95 10.80 16.71
N TRP A 233 -14.15 11.53 15.95
CA TRP A 233 -12.84 11.07 15.50
C TRP A 233 -11.86 10.97 16.66
N ARG A 234 -11.02 9.93 16.65
CA ARG A 234 -9.91 9.79 17.59
C ARG A 234 -8.64 10.34 16.96
N THR A 235 -7.77 10.90 17.81
CA THR A 235 -6.38 11.22 17.47
C THR A 235 -5.46 10.21 18.15
N GLY A 236 -4.19 10.19 17.77
CA GLY A 236 -3.22 9.22 18.26
C GLY A 236 -2.66 8.36 17.14
N PHE A 237 -2.33 7.11 17.45
CA PHE A 237 -1.67 6.21 16.51
C PHE A 237 -2.69 5.25 15.87
N PHE A 238 -2.73 5.22 14.55
CA PHE A 238 -3.49 4.28 13.74
C PHE A 238 -2.54 3.20 13.20
N GLY A 239 -2.91 1.94 13.38
CA GLY A 239 -2.13 0.78 12.92
C GLY A 239 -1.43 0.04 14.07
N PRO A 240 -0.42 -0.79 13.77
CA PRO A 240 -0.01 -1.19 12.43
C PRO A 240 -1.04 -2.07 11.74
#